data_AF-A0A1L4CYQ9-F1
#
_entry.id   AF-A0A1L4CYQ9-F1
#
_cell.length_a   1.000
_cell.length_b   1.000
_cell.length_c   1.000
_cell.angle_alpha   90.00
_cell.angle_beta   90.00
_cell.angle_gamma   90.00
#
_symmetry.space_group_name_H-M   'P 1'
#
loop_
_entity.id
_entity.type
_entity.pdbx_description
1 polymer ?
#
loop_
_entity_poly.entity_id
_entity_poly.type
_entity_poly.pdbx_seq_one_letter_code
_entity_poly.pdbx_strand_id
1 'polypeptide(L)'
;MQYKNVFNFLKLIHILFFIAVNPIYIYGMDNEGINLRSVPKVVYRATPSKPDKVFKNGFSRSREGHTNLALHIGSETGDLSTAMISTTSNFEYANYYAAMYAQTYWQVDYYYIYEIIPQNNFIDVTATYERTLSETQHLGRRAGLESLRRQFTHEYEYVALYMIRPETILAATRYELNFDTGEYEHRETIFNENAQTNIMPEIHPNNYPLGTVDGVEYPFVNKDCLFNPNNTGTPFVIHRGSPLFTPPPLPPRRYKREGLQTHQECFIKPFQNKKNPEFTDIKSIKIEVKNSAGKKYCLTVYPYNNVLLAECSQAQNWYITQFGQIITQVNDIYKDQYYCLTELNSIDNYDYVKVQICDLTKSKQLWKVEFTEQGQSIIKSNSNKILHAHDDKYKITYLRDKENKDKLSLVNADVLKANLSEPFIQFSIPHLLTEEGETIYPAASGNVYVEKPALLNGYKNYYNAHNNALFSTNGNENEYPSLCYISSLIQSGGGAWGWVKSNYCSLKSAVSDDFKWILHRSLNDSSYEISDIGANVLRVNKNFSPNQNFVYTADNHGFYDNSYFNQSFTFNIPAMIFADRMSSLDRSYARNLNKLTRSFNAVRNYYYNLIYQQ
;
A
#
# COMPACT_ATOMS: atom_id res chain seq x y z
N MET A 1 -72.66 -22.61 -6.53
CA MET A 1 -72.68 -21.17 -6.17
C MET A 1 -71.43 -20.86 -5.33
N GLN A 2 -70.22 -20.92 -5.91
CA GLN A 2 -68.96 -20.78 -5.15
C GLN A 2 -67.75 -20.59 -6.09
N TYR A 3 -67.70 -19.47 -6.82
CA TYR A 3 -66.51 -19.07 -7.60
C TYR A 3 -66.36 -17.54 -7.67
N LYS A 4 -66.84 -16.80 -6.65
CA LYS A 4 -66.69 -15.34 -6.59
C LYS A 4 -65.60 -14.84 -5.65
N ASN A 5 -65.01 -15.69 -4.81
CA ASN A 5 -64.01 -15.25 -3.82
C ASN A 5 -62.54 -15.43 -4.23
N VAL A 6 -62.25 -16.17 -5.31
CA VAL A 6 -60.86 -16.36 -5.77
C VAL A 6 -60.36 -15.14 -6.56
N PHE A 7 -61.24 -14.44 -7.26
CA PHE A 7 -60.88 -13.29 -8.09
C PHE A 7 -60.52 -12.02 -7.29
N ASN A 8 -61.10 -11.85 -6.10
CA ASN A 8 -60.75 -10.72 -5.23
C ASN A 8 -59.44 -10.95 -4.46
N PHE A 9 -59.03 -12.21 -4.23
CA PHE A 9 -57.75 -12.51 -3.60
C PHE A 9 -56.57 -12.30 -4.55
N LEU A 10 -56.74 -12.64 -5.84
CA LEU A 10 -55.73 -12.37 -6.88
C LEU A 10 -55.57 -10.87 -7.21
N LYS A 11 -56.64 -10.08 -7.15
CA LYS A 11 -56.54 -8.61 -7.27
C LYS A 11 -55.85 -7.96 -6.08
N LEU A 12 -56.03 -8.48 -4.86
CA LEU A 12 -55.32 -7.97 -3.69
C LEU A 12 -53.81 -8.28 -3.74
N ILE A 13 -53.43 -9.45 -4.29
CA ILE A 13 -52.02 -9.81 -4.50
C ILE A 13 -51.37 -8.95 -5.60
N HIS A 14 -52.09 -8.59 -6.68
CA HIS A 14 -51.56 -7.65 -7.68
C HIS A 14 -51.46 -6.20 -7.19
N ILE A 15 -52.34 -5.75 -6.29
CA ILE A 15 -52.22 -4.41 -5.69
C ILE A 15 -51.12 -4.37 -4.63
N LEU A 16 -50.87 -5.46 -3.90
CA LEU A 16 -49.72 -5.56 -2.99
C LEU A 16 -48.39 -5.75 -3.72
N PHE A 17 -48.37 -6.29 -4.95
CA PHE A 17 -47.15 -6.35 -5.76
C PHE A 17 -46.80 -5.03 -6.47
N PHE A 18 -47.74 -4.09 -6.58
CA PHE A 18 -47.49 -2.77 -7.20
C PHE A 18 -47.21 -1.64 -6.22
N ILE A 19 -47.29 -1.88 -4.90
CA ILE A 19 -47.00 -0.87 -3.86
C ILE A 19 -45.66 -1.13 -3.15
N ALA A 20 -44.95 -2.21 -3.47
CA ALA A 20 -43.64 -2.53 -2.89
C ALA A 20 -42.51 -2.73 -3.92
N VAL A 21 -42.66 -2.21 -5.14
CA VAL A 21 -41.52 -1.94 -6.01
C VAL A 21 -41.23 -0.45 -5.93
N ASN A 22 -40.65 -0.04 -4.80
CA ASN A 22 -39.75 1.11 -4.89
C ASN A 22 -38.72 0.72 -5.95
N PRO A 23 -38.44 1.58 -6.95
CA PRO A 23 -37.18 1.40 -7.66
C PRO A 23 -36.12 1.32 -6.56
N ILE A 24 -35.38 0.21 -6.55
CA ILE A 24 -34.03 0.27 -6.07
C ILE A 24 -33.40 1.31 -7.01
N TYR A 25 -33.45 2.57 -6.59
CA TYR A 25 -32.34 3.45 -6.78
C TYR A 25 -31.17 2.62 -6.26
N ILE A 26 -30.53 1.91 -7.19
CA ILE A 26 -29.09 1.78 -7.18
C ILE A 26 -28.67 3.17 -6.76
N TYR A 27 -28.04 3.29 -5.60
CA TYR A 27 -27.38 4.52 -5.23
C TYR A 27 -26.67 4.96 -6.50
N GLY A 28 -27.25 5.96 -7.18
CA GLY A 28 -26.45 6.88 -7.92
C GLY A 28 -25.39 7.22 -6.91
N MET A 29 -24.14 7.04 -7.30
CA MET A 29 -23.10 7.84 -6.71
C MET A 29 -23.65 9.27 -6.80
N ASP A 30 -24.24 9.74 -5.70
CA ASP A 30 -24.45 11.14 -5.49
C ASP A 30 -23.04 11.68 -5.64
N ASN A 31 -22.80 12.30 -6.80
CA ASN A 31 -21.67 13.15 -7.09
C ASN A 31 -21.72 14.42 -6.20
N GLU A 32 -22.29 14.32 -5.00
CA GLU A 32 -22.17 15.30 -3.94
C GLU A 32 -20.78 15.14 -3.31
N GLY A 33 -19.81 15.70 -4.03
CA GLY A 33 -18.41 15.72 -3.62
C GLY A 33 -17.45 16.25 -4.67
N ILE A 34 -17.84 16.33 -5.96
CA ILE A 34 -17.11 17.19 -6.89
C ILE A 34 -17.60 18.61 -6.62
N ASN A 35 -16.92 19.30 -5.69
CA ASN A 35 -16.99 20.76 -5.59
C ASN A 35 -16.82 21.33 -7.02
N LEU A 36 -17.92 21.72 -7.67
CA LEU A 36 -17.89 22.47 -8.91
C LEU A 36 -17.28 23.82 -8.56
N ARG A 37 -15.93 23.88 -8.59
CA ARG A 37 -15.19 25.12 -8.43
C ARG A 37 -15.73 26.10 -9.46
N SER A 38 -16.22 27.24 -8.98
CA SER A 38 -16.70 28.30 -9.86
C SER A 38 -15.56 28.76 -10.74
N VAL A 39 -15.83 28.93 -12.03
CA VAL A 39 -14.85 29.48 -12.99
C VAL A 39 -14.34 30.83 -12.46
N PRO A 40 -13.02 31.01 -12.28
CA PRO A 40 -12.50 32.26 -11.74
C PRO A 40 -12.73 33.39 -12.75
N LYS A 41 -13.07 34.58 -12.24
CA LYS A 41 -13.24 35.77 -13.11
C LYS A 41 -11.93 36.17 -13.79
N VAL A 42 -10.82 36.00 -13.08
CA VAL A 42 -9.46 36.28 -13.54
C VAL A 42 -8.49 35.24 -12.99
N VAL A 43 -7.41 34.99 -13.73
CA VAL A 43 -6.23 34.24 -13.31
C VAL A 43 -4.99 35.10 -13.51
N TYR A 44 -3.93 34.78 -12.78
CA TYR A 44 -2.74 35.58 -12.68
C TYR A 44 -1.51 34.85 -13.22
N ARG A 45 -0.64 35.58 -13.89
CA ARG A 45 0.65 35.05 -14.37
C ARG A 45 1.77 36.05 -14.14
N ALA A 46 2.81 35.60 -13.45
CA ALA A 46 4.02 36.41 -13.24
C ALA A 46 5.09 36.15 -14.31
N THR A 47 5.76 37.22 -14.76
CA THR A 47 6.88 37.14 -15.72
C THR A 47 7.72 38.43 -15.70
N PRO A 48 9.00 38.39 -16.09
CA PRO A 48 9.81 39.60 -16.31
C PRO A 48 9.50 40.28 -17.67
N SER A 49 8.68 39.64 -18.51
CA SER A 49 8.30 40.20 -19.81
C SER A 49 7.52 41.50 -19.62
N LYS A 50 7.87 42.53 -20.39
CA LYS A 50 7.26 43.85 -20.28
C LYS A 50 5.85 43.91 -20.88
N PRO A 51 4.95 44.76 -20.34
CA PRO A 51 3.57 44.91 -20.82
C PRO A 51 3.44 45.29 -22.29
N ASP A 52 4.32 46.14 -22.84
CA ASP A 52 4.31 46.53 -24.26
C ASP A 52 4.33 45.32 -25.22
N LYS A 53 5.11 44.29 -24.88
CA LYS A 53 5.19 43.05 -25.68
C LYS A 53 4.04 42.10 -25.38
N VAL A 54 3.69 41.93 -24.11
CA VAL A 54 2.66 40.96 -23.69
C VAL A 54 1.26 41.44 -24.09
N PHE A 55 0.95 42.72 -23.95
CA PHE A 55 -0.33 43.30 -24.39
C PHE A 55 -0.50 43.30 -25.90
N LYS A 56 0.60 43.24 -26.66
CA LYS A 56 0.56 43.14 -28.13
C LYS A 56 0.44 41.70 -28.62
N ASN A 57 1.13 40.76 -27.99
CA ASN A 57 1.32 39.41 -28.54
C ASN A 57 0.67 38.30 -27.68
N GLY A 58 0.26 38.61 -26.45
CA GLY A 58 -0.18 37.63 -25.48
C GLY A 58 0.96 36.75 -24.98
N PHE A 59 0.59 35.55 -24.50
CA PHE A 59 1.53 34.48 -24.16
C PHE A 59 1.36 33.33 -25.14
N SER A 60 2.45 32.76 -25.65
CA SER A 60 2.39 31.64 -26.59
C SER A 60 3.41 30.55 -26.30
N ARG A 61 3.04 29.32 -26.66
CA ARG A 61 3.87 28.10 -26.66
C ARG A 61 3.73 27.41 -28.02
N SER A 62 4.72 26.57 -28.37
CA SER A 62 4.66 25.80 -29.60
C SER A 62 3.48 24.82 -29.58
N ARG A 63 2.79 24.68 -30.71
CA ARG A 63 1.78 23.63 -30.91
C ARG A 63 2.37 22.24 -31.02
N GLU A 64 3.68 22.15 -31.26
CA GLU A 64 4.44 20.89 -31.28
C GLU A 64 4.88 20.47 -29.87
N GLY A 65 4.63 21.31 -28.86
CA GLY A 65 4.90 20.96 -27.48
C GLY A 65 3.96 19.87 -26.97
N HIS A 66 4.41 19.09 -25.99
CA HIS A 66 3.58 18.06 -25.36
C HIS A 66 2.44 18.68 -24.55
N THR A 67 1.35 17.92 -24.47
CA THR A 67 0.11 18.27 -23.81
C THR A 67 -0.17 17.38 -22.59
N ASN A 68 0.87 16.76 -22.04
CA ASN A 68 0.74 15.91 -20.85
C ASN A 68 0.71 16.79 -19.59
N LEU A 69 -0.45 16.86 -18.93
CA LEU A 69 -0.67 17.70 -17.75
C LEU A 69 0.20 17.27 -16.56
N ALA A 70 0.27 15.97 -16.28
CA ALA A 70 1.10 15.43 -15.21
C ALA A 70 2.58 15.70 -15.46
N LEU A 71 3.05 15.58 -16.70
CA LEU A 71 4.42 15.93 -17.05
C LEU A 71 4.66 17.43 -16.90
N HIS A 72 3.70 18.28 -17.25
CA HIS A 72 3.80 19.73 -17.05
C HIS A 72 3.92 20.12 -15.57
N ILE A 73 3.11 19.50 -14.71
CA ILE A 73 3.14 19.73 -13.25
C ILE A 73 4.38 19.08 -12.59
N GLY A 74 4.78 17.90 -13.08
CA GLY A 74 5.91 17.12 -12.60
C GLY A 74 7.27 17.67 -13.02
N SER A 75 7.34 18.35 -14.16
CA SER A 75 8.58 18.91 -14.67
C SER A 75 9.00 20.16 -13.88
N GLU A 76 10.32 20.31 -13.73
CA GLU A 76 10.91 21.56 -13.29
C GLU A 76 10.38 22.68 -14.18
N THR A 77 10.01 23.80 -13.55
CA THR A 77 9.49 24.97 -14.23
C THR A 77 10.40 25.31 -15.41
N GLY A 78 9.82 25.70 -16.55
CA GLY A 78 10.60 26.06 -17.73
C GLY A 78 10.83 24.95 -18.74
N ASP A 79 10.11 23.83 -18.64
CA ASP A 79 9.98 22.90 -19.75
C ASP A 79 9.57 23.64 -21.03
N LEU A 80 10.53 23.85 -21.94
CA LEU A 80 10.31 24.54 -23.20
C LEU A 80 9.55 23.66 -24.20
N SER A 81 9.45 22.36 -23.91
CA SER A 81 8.74 21.39 -24.74
C SER A 81 7.26 21.28 -24.37
N THR A 82 6.76 21.97 -23.34
CA THR A 82 5.33 21.97 -23.01
C THR A 82 4.53 22.97 -23.84
N ALA A 83 3.34 22.54 -24.29
CA ALA A 83 2.34 23.41 -24.91
C ALA A 83 1.53 24.23 -23.89
N MET A 84 1.76 24.04 -22.58
CA MET A 84 0.97 24.63 -21.51
C MET A 84 1.58 25.93 -20.94
N ILE A 85 0.72 26.85 -20.54
CA ILE A 85 1.08 28.13 -19.93
C ILE A 85 0.45 28.20 -18.54
N SER A 86 1.29 28.11 -17.50
CA SER A 86 0.86 28.17 -16.10
C SER A 86 0.28 29.52 -15.70
N THR A 87 -0.87 29.50 -15.03
CA THR A 87 -1.50 30.65 -14.37
C THR A 87 -2.12 30.18 -13.04
N THR A 88 -2.41 31.08 -12.12
CA THR A 88 -3.05 30.73 -10.83
C THR A 88 -4.28 31.61 -10.59
N SER A 89 -5.32 31.09 -9.94
CA SER A 89 -6.43 31.95 -9.49
C SER A 89 -6.11 32.72 -8.20
N ASN A 90 -4.95 32.50 -7.59
CA ASN A 90 -4.54 33.15 -6.35
C ASN A 90 -3.46 34.23 -6.60
N PHE A 91 -3.84 35.50 -6.41
CA PHE A 91 -2.93 36.64 -6.60
C PHE A 91 -1.76 36.65 -5.61
N GLU A 92 -2.01 36.35 -4.33
CA GLU A 92 -0.97 36.32 -3.30
C GLU A 92 0.08 35.25 -3.63
N TYR A 93 -0.38 34.07 -4.08
CA TYR A 93 0.51 33.00 -4.54
C TYR A 93 1.34 33.46 -5.75
N ALA A 94 0.72 34.11 -6.74
CA ALA A 94 1.42 34.65 -7.90
C ALA A 94 2.52 35.63 -7.49
N ASN A 95 2.24 36.52 -6.52
CA ASN A 95 3.19 37.52 -6.05
C ASN A 95 4.34 36.90 -5.25
N TYR A 96 4.03 36.05 -4.27
CA TYR A 96 5.02 35.34 -3.47
C TYR A 96 6.01 34.57 -4.37
N TYR A 97 5.48 33.80 -5.32
CA TYR A 97 6.30 32.98 -6.21
C TYR A 97 7.14 33.84 -7.17
N ALA A 98 6.58 34.94 -7.67
CA ALA A 98 7.28 35.86 -8.56
C ALA A 98 8.47 36.55 -7.88
N ALA A 99 8.32 36.99 -6.63
CA ALA A 99 9.41 37.60 -5.87
C ALA A 99 10.59 36.63 -5.72
N MET A 100 10.32 35.36 -5.36
CA MET A 100 11.34 34.32 -5.31
C MET A 100 12.04 34.11 -6.66
N TYR A 101 11.28 34.06 -7.76
CA TYR A 101 11.81 33.85 -9.10
C TYR A 101 12.61 35.02 -9.62
N ALA A 102 12.20 36.24 -9.31
CA ALA A 102 12.88 37.46 -9.71
C ALA A 102 14.28 37.53 -9.12
N GLN A 103 14.45 37.16 -7.85
CA GLN A 103 15.75 37.13 -7.17
C GLN A 103 16.66 36.00 -7.65
N THR A 104 16.09 34.82 -7.91
CA THR A 104 16.89 33.61 -8.13
C THR A 104 17.11 33.30 -9.59
N TYR A 105 16.03 33.25 -10.38
CA TYR A 105 16.04 32.65 -11.71
C TYR A 105 16.00 33.69 -12.84
N TRP A 106 15.11 34.67 -12.74
CA TRP A 106 15.05 35.74 -13.73
C TRP A 106 16.19 36.74 -13.54
N GLN A 107 16.64 36.94 -12.29
CA GLN A 107 17.69 37.89 -11.92
C GLN A 107 17.38 39.30 -12.46
N VAL A 108 16.20 39.80 -12.10
CA VAL A 108 15.67 41.08 -12.59
C VAL A 108 15.29 41.99 -11.43
N ASP A 109 15.50 43.30 -11.60
CA ASP A 109 15.11 44.29 -10.59
C ASP A 109 13.60 44.53 -10.55
N TYR A 110 12.85 44.06 -11.56
CA TYR A 110 11.39 44.17 -11.59
C TYR A 110 10.74 43.00 -12.32
N TYR A 111 9.49 42.69 -11.96
CA TYR A 111 8.64 41.74 -12.66
C TYR A 111 7.20 42.26 -12.73
N TYR A 112 6.37 41.59 -13.53
CA TYR A 112 4.97 41.93 -13.71
C TYR A 112 4.08 40.74 -13.38
N ILE A 113 2.94 41.02 -12.73
CA ILE A 113 1.83 40.07 -12.56
C ILE A 113 0.70 40.52 -13.48
N TYR A 114 0.35 39.66 -14.43
CA TYR A 114 -0.72 39.91 -15.41
C TYR A 114 -2.05 39.37 -14.92
N GLU A 115 -3.11 40.17 -15.05
CA GLU A 115 -4.49 39.77 -14.81
C GLU A 115 -5.14 39.31 -16.12
N ILE A 116 -5.71 38.11 -16.14
CA ILE A 116 -6.12 37.44 -17.39
C ILE A 116 -7.51 36.85 -17.21
N ILE A 117 -8.45 37.15 -18.11
CA ILE A 117 -9.75 36.47 -18.17
C ILE A 117 -9.52 35.08 -18.79
N PRO A 118 -9.80 33.97 -18.07
CA PRO A 118 -9.64 32.64 -18.62
C PRO A 118 -10.65 32.37 -19.75
N GLN A 119 -10.24 31.55 -20.71
CA GLN A 119 -11.07 31.11 -21.83
C GLN A 119 -11.17 29.57 -21.88
N ASN A 120 -11.98 29.03 -22.78
CA ASN A 120 -12.22 27.59 -22.93
C ASN A 120 -10.96 26.71 -23.16
N ASN A 121 -9.77 27.29 -23.38
CA ASN A 121 -8.49 26.58 -23.46
C ASN A 121 -7.74 26.49 -22.12
N PHE A 122 -8.29 27.02 -21.03
CA PHE A 122 -7.74 26.91 -19.69
C PHE A 122 -8.25 25.65 -18.99
N ILE A 123 -7.35 24.83 -18.46
CA ILE A 123 -7.68 23.60 -17.74
C ILE A 123 -7.49 23.83 -16.24
N ASP A 124 -8.51 23.49 -15.45
CA ASP A 124 -8.39 23.46 -13.98
C ASP A 124 -7.59 22.21 -13.57
N VAL A 125 -6.38 22.43 -13.05
CA VAL A 125 -5.45 21.36 -12.69
C VAL A 125 -5.98 20.54 -11.52
N THR A 126 -6.52 21.21 -10.50
CA THR A 126 -7.07 20.55 -9.32
C THR A 126 -8.30 19.72 -9.68
N ALA A 127 -9.24 20.28 -10.44
CA ALA A 127 -10.44 19.55 -10.84
C ALA A 127 -10.13 18.34 -11.71
N THR A 128 -9.12 18.46 -12.59
CA THR A 128 -8.63 17.35 -13.42
C THR A 128 -7.98 16.26 -12.57
N TYR A 129 -7.16 16.65 -11.59
CA TYR A 129 -6.52 15.73 -10.66
C TYR A 129 -7.53 14.99 -9.77
N GLU A 130 -8.47 15.70 -9.12
CA GLU A 130 -9.44 15.09 -8.21
C GLU A 130 -10.39 14.14 -8.96
N ARG A 131 -10.81 14.51 -10.19
CA ARG A 131 -11.57 13.61 -11.06
C ARG A 131 -10.78 12.34 -11.39
N THR A 132 -9.52 12.50 -11.78
CA THR A 132 -8.65 11.34 -12.09
C THR A 132 -8.46 10.45 -10.85
N LEU A 133 -8.31 11.05 -9.67
CA LEU A 133 -8.21 10.33 -8.41
C LEU A 133 -9.49 9.55 -8.10
N SER A 134 -10.67 10.16 -8.26
CA SER A 134 -11.96 9.49 -8.01
C SER A 134 -12.23 8.37 -9.01
N GLU A 135 -11.85 8.53 -10.27
CA GLU A 135 -12.03 7.51 -11.32
C GLU A 135 -11.01 6.35 -11.21
N THR A 136 -9.92 6.53 -10.48
CA THR A 136 -8.85 5.50 -10.35
C THR A 136 -9.26 4.39 -9.37
N GLN A 137 -9.57 3.22 -9.91
CA GLN A 137 -9.91 2.00 -9.14
C GLN A 137 -8.67 1.22 -8.66
N HIS A 138 -7.54 1.34 -9.36
CA HIS A 138 -6.32 0.61 -9.00
C HIS A 138 -5.67 1.21 -7.74
N LEU A 139 -5.71 0.49 -6.61
CA LEU A 139 -5.28 0.96 -5.29
C LEU A 139 -3.87 1.59 -5.28
N GLY A 140 -2.90 1.02 -5.99
CA GLY A 140 -1.54 1.59 -6.04
C GLY A 140 -1.41 2.88 -6.80
N ARG A 141 -2.11 2.99 -7.93
CA ARG A 141 -2.18 4.22 -8.70
C ARG A 141 -2.92 5.29 -7.90
N ARG A 142 -3.97 4.90 -7.18
CA ARG A 142 -4.72 5.79 -6.28
C ARG A 142 -3.82 6.31 -5.15
N ALA A 143 -3.12 5.45 -4.42
CA ALA A 143 -2.20 5.85 -3.35
C ALA A 143 -1.06 6.76 -3.88
N GLY A 144 -0.52 6.45 -5.06
CA GLY A 144 0.43 7.32 -5.75
C GLY A 144 -0.14 8.70 -6.05
N LEU A 145 -1.35 8.76 -6.63
CA LEU A 145 -2.03 10.03 -6.85
C LEU A 145 -2.26 10.78 -5.53
N GLU A 146 -2.75 10.11 -4.48
CA GLU A 146 -2.98 10.73 -3.16
C GLU A 146 -1.70 11.37 -2.58
N SER A 147 -0.54 10.72 -2.74
CA SER A 147 0.75 11.27 -2.30
C SER A 147 1.14 12.57 -3.02
N LEU A 148 0.66 12.76 -4.25
CA LEU A 148 0.91 13.94 -5.07
C LEU A 148 -0.17 15.02 -4.92
N ARG A 149 -1.18 14.82 -4.07
CA ARG A 149 -2.33 15.73 -3.94
C ARG A 149 -1.90 17.18 -3.76
N ARG A 150 -0.92 17.44 -2.90
CA ARG A 150 -0.44 18.81 -2.68
C ARG A 150 0.13 19.39 -3.97
N GLN A 151 0.95 18.65 -4.71
CA GLN A 151 1.58 19.11 -5.95
C GLN A 151 0.56 19.61 -6.98
N PHE A 152 -0.58 18.96 -7.11
CA PHE A 152 -1.63 19.33 -8.07
C PHE A 152 -2.64 20.37 -7.55
N THR A 153 -2.72 20.60 -6.24
CA THR A 153 -3.81 21.40 -5.64
C THR A 153 -3.37 22.70 -4.97
N HIS A 154 -2.13 22.81 -4.49
CA HIS A 154 -1.68 23.95 -3.69
C HIS A 154 -1.47 25.24 -4.48
N GLU A 155 -1.17 25.16 -5.78
CA GLU A 155 -0.88 26.32 -6.63
C GLU A 155 -2.14 27.02 -7.13
N TYR A 156 -3.33 26.45 -6.91
CA TYR A 156 -4.59 26.92 -7.49
C TYR A 156 -4.48 27.13 -9.02
N GLU A 157 -3.76 26.22 -9.68
CA GLU A 157 -3.29 26.40 -11.05
C GLU A 157 -4.40 26.18 -12.09
N TYR A 158 -4.44 27.09 -13.06
CA TYR A 158 -5.15 26.94 -14.32
C TYR A 158 -4.12 27.01 -15.46
N VAL A 159 -4.07 26.00 -16.31
CA VAL A 159 -3.10 25.98 -17.42
C VAL A 159 -3.78 26.30 -18.74
N ALA A 160 -3.28 27.30 -19.45
CA ALA A 160 -3.76 27.61 -20.80
C ALA A 160 -3.01 26.77 -21.84
N LEU A 161 -3.75 26.16 -22.77
CA LEU A 161 -3.15 25.46 -23.90
C LEU A 161 -2.78 26.42 -25.03
N TYR A 162 -1.53 26.34 -25.48
CA TYR A 162 -0.92 27.01 -26.62
C TYR A 162 -0.82 28.54 -26.54
N MET A 163 -1.90 29.25 -26.24
CA MET A 163 -1.94 30.70 -26.31
C MET A 163 -2.88 31.32 -25.26
N ILE A 164 -2.43 32.40 -24.66
CA ILE A 164 -3.28 33.37 -23.97
C ILE A 164 -3.31 34.60 -24.87
N ARG A 165 -4.49 34.99 -25.31
CA ARG A 165 -4.65 36.04 -26.31
C ARG A 165 -4.53 37.43 -25.67
N PRO A 166 -3.91 38.41 -26.34
CA PRO A 166 -3.68 39.72 -25.75
C PRO A 166 -4.97 40.44 -25.33
N GLU A 167 -6.08 40.24 -26.05
CA GLU A 167 -7.38 40.84 -25.71
C GLU A 167 -7.99 40.34 -24.39
N THR A 168 -7.49 39.22 -23.81
CA THR A 168 -7.97 38.71 -22.52
C THR A 168 -7.13 39.15 -21.33
N ILE A 169 -6.03 39.86 -21.58
CA ILE A 169 -5.11 40.36 -20.56
C ILE A 169 -5.57 41.76 -20.17
N LEU A 170 -6.05 41.95 -18.94
CA LEU A 170 -6.66 43.20 -18.48
C LEU A 170 -5.63 44.25 -18.08
N ALA A 171 -4.66 43.82 -17.27
CA ALA A 171 -3.68 44.71 -16.67
C ALA A 171 -2.39 43.95 -16.33
N ALA A 172 -1.34 44.70 -16.02
CA ALA A 172 -0.06 44.22 -15.54
C ALA A 172 0.40 45.07 -14.37
N THR A 173 0.59 44.45 -13.22
CA THR A 173 1.06 45.11 -12.01
C THR A 173 2.56 44.92 -11.86
N ARG A 174 3.32 46.02 -11.84
CA ARG A 174 4.78 46.03 -11.72
C ARG A 174 5.19 45.99 -10.25
N TYR A 175 6.09 45.07 -9.97
CA TYR A 175 6.81 44.98 -8.70
C TYR A 175 8.29 45.25 -8.95
N GLU A 176 8.92 46.03 -8.09
CA GLU A 176 10.31 46.47 -8.24
C GLU A 176 11.07 46.30 -6.92
N LEU A 177 12.31 45.82 -7.03
CA LEU A 177 13.20 45.59 -5.90
C LEU A 177 13.53 46.92 -5.24
N ASN A 178 13.19 47.04 -3.97
CA ASN A 178 13.69 48.09 -3.10
C ASN A 178 15.05 47.64 -2.55
N PHE A 179 16.14 48.30 -2.98
CA PHE A 179 17.50 47.94 -2.56
C PHE A 179 17.77 48.19 -1.08
N ASP A 180 16.98 49.02 -0.41
CA ASP A 180 17.13 49.30 1.03
C ASP A 180 16.54 48.18 1.89
N THR A 181 15.41 47.59 1.47
CA THR A 181 14.72 46.52 2.20
C THR A 181 15.04 45.12 1.68
N GLY A 182 15.51 45.01 0.43
CA GLY A 182 15.70 43.74 -0.26
C GLY A 182 14.40 43.08 -0.72
N GLU A 183 13.26 43.78 -0.63
CA GLU A 183 11.93 43.27 -0.96
C GLU A 183 11.39 43.89 -2.26
N TYR A 184 10.52 43.14 -2.96
CA TYR A 184 9.82 43.68 -4.13
C TYR A 184 8.55 44.40 -3.71
N GLU A 185 8.47 45.67 -4.07
CA GLU A 185 7.33 46.53 -3.74
C GLU A 185 6.47 46.79 -4.97
N HIS A 186 5.17 46.89 -4.76
CA HIS A 186 4.24 47.37 -5.77
C HIS A 186 4.61 48.79 -6.22
N ARG A 187 4.73 49.02 -7.53
CA ARG A 187 4.99 50.35 -8.11
C ARG A 187 3.79 50.92 -8.83
N GLU A 188 3.25 50.18 -9.80
CA GLU A 188 2.20 50.67 -10.69
C GLU A 188 1.39 49.51 -11.29
N THR A 189 0.14 49.78 -11.65
CA THR A 189 -0.69 48.90 -12.48
C THR A 189 -0.91 49.56 -13.84
N ILE A 190 -0.52 48.84 -14.89
CA ILE A 190 -0.61 49.30 -16.27
C ILE A 190 -1.78 48.56 -16.93
N PHE A 191 -2.79 49.30 -17.38
CA PHE A 191 -3.96 48.73 -18.04
C PHE A 191 -3.69 48.47 -19.52
N ASN A 192 -4.22 47.36 -20.05
CA ASN A 192 -4.10 47.02 -21.46
C ASN A 192 -5.22 47.69 -22.26
N GLU A 193 -4.86 48.65 -23.12
CA GLU A 193 -5.81 49.35 -23.99
C GLU A 193 -6.51 48.42 -25.00
N ASN A 194 -5.92 47.25 -25.29
CA ASN A 194 -6.49 46.25 -26.20
C ASN A 194 -7.41 45.24 -25.50
N ALA A 195 -7.60 45.34 -24.17
CA ALA A 195 -8.40 44.39 -23.41
C ALA A 195 -9.89 44.50 -23.72
N GLN A 196 -10.56 43.36 -23.87
CA GLN A 196 -12.01 43.29 -23.99
C GLN A 196 -12.64 42.94 -22.64
N THR A 197 -13.30 43.91 -22.01
CA THR A 197 -13.87 43.76 -20.67
C THR A 197 -15.17 42.95 -20.63
N ASN A 198 -15.78 42.66 -21.78
CA ASN A 198 -17.06 41.95 -21.89
C ASN A 198 -16.88 40.44 -22.19
N ILE A 199 -15.65 39.91 -22.14
CA ILE A 199 -15.41 38.48 -22.31
C ILE A 199 -15.93 37.74 -21.08
N MET A 200 -16.80 36.75 -21.29
CA MET A 200 -17.24 35.87 -20.21
C MET A 200 -16.10 34.90 -19.84
N PRO A 201 -15.73 34.79 -18.56
CA PRO A 201 -14.75 33.82 -18.12
C PRO A 201 -15.22 32.39 -18.41
N GLU A 202 -14.38 31.61 -19.06
CA GLU A 202 -14.64 30.21 -19.40
C GLU A 202 -13.40 29.36 -19.10
N ILE A 203 -13.60 28.06 -18.89
CA ILE A 203 -12.53 27.06 -18.80
C ILE A 203 -12.92 25.83 -19.62
N HIS A 204 -11.93 25.04 -19.98
CA HIS A 204 -12.11 23.75 -20.63
C HIS A 204 -13.00 22.85 -19.75
N PRO A 205 -13.95 22.09 -20.32
CA PRO A 205 -14.70 21.09 -19.57
C PRO A 205 -13.77 20.16 -18.80
N ASN A 206 -14.20 19.68 -17.62
CA ASN A 206 -13.41 18.76 -16.79
C ASN A 206 -13.41 17.33 -17.36
N ASN A 207 -12.92 17.17 -18.59
CA ASN A 207 -12.69 15.92 -19.29
C ASN A 207 -11.25 15.82 -19.83
N TYR A 208 -10.40 16.81 -19.54
CA TYR A 208 -8.99 16.79 -19.95
C TYR A 208 -8.23 15.66 -19.23
N PRO A 209 -7.42 14.85 -19.93
CA PRO A 209 -6.68 13.77 -19.29
C PRO A 209 -5.52 14.31 -18.43
N LEU A 210 -5.31 13.74 -17.24
CA LEU A 210 -4.14 14.06 -16.42
C LEU A 210 -2.82 13.67 -17.11
N GLY A 211 -2.84 12.67 -18.01
CA GLY A 211 -1.65 12.18 -18.72
C GLY A 211 -0.82 11.19 -17.90
N THR A 212 0.40 10.92 -18.37
CA THR A 212 1.33 9.98 -17.73
C THR A 212 2.05 10.67 -16.57
N VAL A 213 1.88 10.15 -15.36
CA VAL A 213 2.61 10.62 -14.18
C VAL A 213 3.95 9.89 -14.11
N ASP A 214 4.98 10.46 -14.75
CA ASP A 214 6.35 9.93 -14.71
C ASP A 214 6.96 10.12 -13.32
N GLY A 215 7.73 9.15 -12.84
CA GLY A 215 8.41 9.24 -11.54
C GLY A 215 7.54 8.89 -10.32
N VAL A 216 6.30 8.43 -10.50
CA VAL A 216 5.59 7.70 -9.43
C VAL A 216 6.21 6.32 -9.33
N GLU A 217 7.35 6.24 -8.64
CA GLU A 217 7.64 5.02 -7.90
C GLU A 217 6.46 4.85 -6.94
N TYR A 218 5.49 4.00 -7.30
CA TYR A 218 4.30 3.72 -6.50
C TYR A 218 4.65 3.75 -5.01
N PRO A 219 4.30 4.81 -4.28
CA PRO A 219 4.63 4.93 -2.88
C PRO A 219 3.57 4.15 -2.12
N PHE A 220 3.54 2.83 -2.34
CA PHE A 220 3.01 1.95 -1.29
C PHE A 220 3.93 1.92 -0.09
N VAL A 221 5.15 2.44 -0.23
CA VAL A 221 6.10 2.58 0.87
C VAL A 221 6.91 3.84 0.65
N ASN A 222 6.76 4.77 1.59
CA ASN A 222 7.70 5.84 1.91
C ASN A 222 9.14 5.49 1.46
N LYS A 223 9.55 5.95 0.28
CA LYS A 223 10.93 5.77 -0.22
C LYS A 223 11.87 6.81 0.40
N ASP A 224 11.32 7.88 0.97
CA ASP A 224 12.06 8.94 1.65
C ASP A 224 12.28 8.67 3.15
N CYS A 225 11.70 7.60 3.71
CA CYS A 225 12.09 7.06 5.01
C CYS A 225 13.35 6.18 4.88
N LEU A 226 14.41 6.73 4.31
CA LEU A 226 15.74 6.17 4.45
C LEU A 226 16.23 6.49 5.86
N PHE A 227 16.11 5.53 6.79
CA PHE A 227 17.04 5.49 7.90
C PHE A 227 18.44 5.34 7.33
N ASN A 228 19.25 6.38 7.48
CA ASN A 228 20.69 6.29 7.32
C ASN A 228 21.18 5.13 8.23
N PRO A 229 21.80 4.06 7.69
CA PRO A 229 22.30 2.97 8.51
C PRO A 229 23.47 3.37 9.41
N ASN A 230 23.99 4.59 9.28
CA ASN A 230 24.99 5.16 10.17
C ASN A 230 24.33 6.18 11.11
N ASN A 231 24.40 5.87 12.40
CA ASN A 231 23.72 6.43 13.56
C ASN A 231 24.06 7.90 13.90
N THR A 232 24.17 8.78 12.90
CA THR A 232 24.49 10.20 13.09
C THR A 232 23.43 11.02 12.38
N GLY A 233 22.54 11.67 13.13
CA GLY A 233 21.44 12.50 12.65
C GLY A 233 21.84 13.76 11.89
N THR A 234 22.73 13.63 10.92
CA THR A 234 23.13 14.66 9.97
C THR A 234 22.73 14.22 8.56
N PRO A 235 21.92 15.00 7.83
CA PRO A 235 21.51 14.65 6.48
C PRO A 235 22.71 14.73 5.54
N PHE A 236 23.08 13.61 4.93
CA PHE A 236 24.04 13.56 3.82
C PHE A 236 23.27 13.46 2.49
N VAL A 237 23.51 14.42 1.61
CA VAL A 237 23.06 14.42 0.21
C VAL A 237 23.85 13.34 -0.53
N ILE A 238 23.20 12.26 -0.96
CA ILE A 238 23.82 11.28 -1.85
C ILE A 238 23.73 11.80 -3.29
N HIS A 239 24.82 12.39 -3.80
CA HIS A 239 25.03 12.51 -5.23
C HIS A 239 25.38 11.12 -5.79
N ARG A 240 24.53 10.54 -6.65
CA ARG A 240 24.95 9.45 -7.54
C ARG A 240 25.18 10.01 -8.95
N GLY A 241 26.42 9.90 -9.40
CA GLY A 241 26.91 10.43 -10.67
C GLY A 241 26.56 9.57 -11.90
N SER A 242 26.40 10.32 -12.99
CA SER A 242 26.48 10.13 -14.44
C SER A 242 26.95 8.80 -15.07
N PRO A 243 26.58 8.58 -16.34
CA PRO A 243 27.54 8.22 -17.37
C PRO A 243 27.74 9.31 -18.43
N LEU A 244 28.88 9.19 -19.10
CA LEU A 244 29.46 10.06 -20.12
C LEU A 244 28.55 10.28 -21.34
N PHE A 245 28.18 11.53 -21.60
CA PHE A 245 28.23 12.18 -22.93
C PHE A 245 28.20 13.68 -22.65
N THR A 246 29.14 14.44 -23.20
CA THR A 246 29.18 15.91 -23.12
C THR A 246 28.44 16.51 -24.32
N PRO A 247 27.20 17.01 -24.15
CA PRO A 247 26.73 18.16 -24.92
C PRO A 247 27.14 19.46 -24.19
N PRO A 248 27.20 20.61 -24.90
CA PRO A 248 27.80 21.85 -24.42
C PRO A 248 27.08 22.44 -23.20
N PRO A 249 27.71 23.38 -22.45
CA PRO A 249 27.24 23.79 -21.14
C PRO A 249 25.95 24.59 -21.27
N LEU A 250 24.83 23.95 -20.96
CA LEU A 250 23.63 24.67 -20.56
C LEU A 250 23.82 25.20 -19.13
N PRO A 251 23.37 26.43 -18.82
CA PRO A 251 23.60 27.08 -17.54
C PRO A 251 23.04 26.28 -16.35
N PRO A 252 23.58 26.50 -15.14
CA PRO A 252 23.41 25.61 -14.00
C PRO A 252 21.95 25.51 -13.53
N ARG A 253 21.63 24.30 -13.07
CA ARG A 253 20.34 23.80 -12.57
C ARG A 253 19.56 24.78 -11.68
N ARG A 254 18.25 24.90 -11.95
CA ARG A 254 17.26 25.56 -11.08
C ARG A 254 17.20 24.88 -9.71
N TYR A 255 16.78 25.63 -8.69
CA TYR A 255 16.14 24.99 -7.54
C TYR A 255 14.89 24.28 -8.04
N LYS A 256 14.77 22.99 -7.71
CA LYS A 256 13.54 22.21 -7.82
C LYS A 256 12.39 23.09 -7.31
N ARG A 257 11.19 23.03 -7.91
CA ARG A 257 9.97 23.53 -7.23
C ARG A 257 10.11 23.10 -5.77
N GLU A 258 9.75 23.94 -4.80
CA GLU A 258 9.59 23.47 -3.42
C GLU A 258 8.44 22.44 -3.38
N GLY A 259 8.63 21.27 -3.99
CA GLY A 259 8.30 20.06 -3.30
C GLY A 259 9.02 20.24 -2.00
N LEU A 260 8.23 20.43 -0.93
CA LEU A 260 8.74 20.25 0.40
C LEU A 260 9.73 19.08 0.29
N GLN A 261 10.95 19.26 0.83
CA GLN A 261 11.40 18.20 1.71
C GLN A 261 10.19 17.98 2.59
N THR A 262 9.43 16.94 2.29
CA THR A 262 8.48 16.42 3.23
C THR A 262 9.39 16.02 4.37
N HIS A 263 9.67 16.97 5.26
CA HIS A 263 9.48 16.73 6.66
C HIS A 263 7.99 16.34 6.77
N GLN A 264 7.64 15.15 6.27
CA GLN A 264 7.05 14.19 7.16
C GLN A 264 8.00 14.20 8.34
N GLU A 265 7.70 15.05 9.33
CA GLU A 265 7.88 14.63 10.69
C GLU A 265 7.23 13.26 10.73
N CYS A 266 8.05 12.23 10.53
CA CYS A 266 7.68 10.88 10.80
C CYS A 266 7.44 10.93 12.30
N PHE A 267 6.20 11.17 12.72
CA PHE A 267 5.74 10.93 14.08
C PHE A 267 5.76 9.42 14.29
N ILE A 268 6.96 8.86 14.28
CA ILE A 268 7.28 7.50 14.58
C ILE A 268 8.53 7.64 15.43
N LYS A 269 8.37 7.47 16.75
CA LYS A 269 9.51 7.11 17.59
C LYS A 269 10.27 6.02 16.84
N PRO A 270 11.55 6.20 16.49
CA PRO A 270 12.24 5.32 15.55
C PRO A 270 12.16 3.88 16.05
N PHE A 271 11.43 3.04 15.32
CA PHE A 271 11.44 1.61 15.55
C PHE A 271 12.84 1.12 15.21
N GLN A 272 13.52 0.48 16.18
CA GLN A 272 14.90 0.05 16.01
C GLN A 272 15.00 -0.90 14.81
N ASN A 273 15.85 -0.55 13.85
CA ASN A 273 16.11 -1.36 12.66
C ASN A 273 16.77 -2.67 13.10
N LYS A 274 16.06 -3.79 12.96
CA LYS A 274 16.54 -5.08 13.47
C LYS A 274 17.43 -5.75 12.42
N LYS A 275 18.69 -6.04 12.78
CA LYS A 275 19.63 -6.74 11.89
C LYS A 275 19.32 -8.23 11.74
N ASN A 276 18.68 -8.85 12.75
CA ASN A 276 18.37 -10.28 12.74
C ASN A 276 16.84 -10.50 12.65
N PRO A 277 16.34 -11.12 11.57
CA PRO A 277 14.93 -11.45 11.43
C PRO A 277 14.52 -12.67 12.28
N GLU A 278 15.34 -13.18 13.20
CA GLU A 278 14.91 -14.28 14.08
C GLU A 278 13.82 -13.84 15.07
N PHE A 279 12.80 -14.70 15.22
CA PHE A 279 11.69 -14.57 16.19
C PHE A 279 12.05 -15.19 17.55
N THR A 280 13.22 -15.81 17.70
CA THR A 280 13.54 -16.74 18.80
C THR A 280 14.14 -16.12 20.06
N ASP A 281 14.46 -14.82 20.10
CA ASP A 281 15.10 -14.15 21.25
C ASP A 281 14.13 -13.79 22.41
N ILE A 282 13.02 -14.52 22.60
CA ILE A 282 11.82 -13.96 23.27
C ILE A 282 11.37 -14.78 24.49
N LYS A 283 11.03 -14.06 25.57
CA LYS A 283 10.49 -14.55 26.85
C LYS A 283 9.03 -15.03 26.69
N SER A 284 8.84 -16.30 26.39
CA SER A 284 7.51 -16.93 26.43
C SER A 284 6.93 -16.96 27.85
N ILE A 285 5.60 -16.91 27.98
CA ILE A 285 4.89 -16.80 29.26
C ILE A 285 3.62 -17.66 29.27
N LYS A 286 3.15 -18.05 30.46
CA LYS A 286 1.83 -18.66 30.62
C LYS A 286 0.78 -17.57 30.75
N ILE A 287 -0.30 -17.65 29.98
CA ILE A 287 -1.40 -16.67 30.07
C ILE A 287 -2.33 -17.12 31.19
N GLU A 288 -2.25 -16.46 32.34
CA GLU A 288 -3.06 -16.76 33.51
C GLU A 288 -4.37 -15.98 33.49
N VAL A 289 -5.49 -16.69 33.64
CA VAL A 289 -6.84 -16.13 33.68
C VAL A 289 -7.59 -16.60 34.92
N LYS A 290 -8.56 -15.81 35.37
CA LYS A 290 -9.50 -16.16 36.43
C LYS A 290 -10.94 -16.00 35.94
N ASN A 291 -11.82 -16.88 36.39
CA ASN A 291 -13.25 -16.75 36.18
C ASN A 291 -13.88 -15.80 37.22
N SER A 292 -15.20 -15.56 37.13
CA SER A 292 -15.95 -14.74 38.09
C SER A 292 -15.93 -15.26 39.53
N ALA A 293 -15.74 -16.57 39.72
CA ALA A 293 -15.57 -17.19 41.04
C ALA A 293 -14.15 -17.04 41.61
N GLY A 294 -13.22 -16.40 40.87
CA GLY A 294 -11.84 -16.18 41.30
C GLY A 294 -10.91 -17.39 41.11
N LYS A 295 -11.40 -18.49 40.52
CA LYS A 295 -10.60 -19.67 40.25
C LYS A 295 -9.65 -19.40 39.08
N LYS A 296 -8.35 -19.69 39.30
CA LYS A 296 -7.27 -19.43 38.34
C LYS A 296 -7.02 -20.62 37.43
N TYR A 297 -6.74 -20.33 36.17
CA TYR A 297 -6.38 -21.28 35.14
C TYR A 297 -5.36 -20.65 34.18
N CYS A 298 -4.80 -21.46 33.29
CA CYS A 298 -4.00 -20.98 32.18
C CYS A 298 -4.59 -21.41 30.84
N LEU A 299 -4.42 -20.56 29.83
CA LEU A 299 -4.74 -20.93 28.44
C LEU A 299 -3.79 -22.01 27.95
N THR A 300 -4.35 -23.03 27.30
CA THR A 300 -3.58 -24.11 26.67
C THR A 300 -4.25 -24.55 25.38
N VAL A 301 -3.54 -25.28 24.53
CA VAL A 301 -4.08 -25.90 23.32
C VAL A 301 -4.27 -27.40 23.56
N TYR A 302 -5.43 -27.92 23.17
CA TYR A 302 -5.79 -29.34 23.24
C TYR A 302 -6.06 -29.86 21.79
N PRO A 303 -6.27 -31.18 21.54
CA PRO A 303 -6.43 -31.72 20.20
C PRO A 303 -7.45 -30.96 19.34
N TYR A 304 -7.20 -30.98 18.03
CA TYR A 304 -7.93 -30.21 17.02
C TYR A 304 -7.77 -28.69 17.18
N ASN A 305 -6.62 -28.26 17.72
CA ASN A 305 -6.22 -26.86 17.86
C ASN A 305 -7.21 -25.98 18.66
N ASN A 306 -8.00 -26.58 19.54
CA ASN A 306 -8.93 -25.85 20.41
C ASN A 306 -8.19 -25.22 21.58
N VAL A 307 -8.67 -24.06 22.03
CA VAL A 307 -8.11 -23.35 23.18
C VAL A 307 -8.95 -23.61 24.43
N LEU A 308 -8.32 -24.13 25.47
CA LEU A 308 -8.96 -24.56 26.71
C LEU A 308 -8.27 -23.96 27.94
N LEU A 309 -8.89 -24.13 29.10
CA LEU A 309 -8.34 -23.82 30.41
C LEU A 309 -7.79 -25.08 31.09
N ALA A 310 -6.54 -25.00 31.54
CA ALA A 310 -5.89 -26.06 32.30
C ALA A 310 -5.23 -25.51 33.57
N GLU A 311 -4.75 -26.42 34.41
CA GLU A 311 -3.84 -26.03 35.48
C GLU A 311 -2.55 -25.45 34.90
N CYS A 312 -2.08 -24.36 35.48
CA CYS A 312 -0.93 -23.64 34.95
C CYS A 312 0.36 -24.47 34.92
N SER A 313 0.50 -25.51 35.74
CA SER A 313 1.65 -26.44 35.68
C SER A 313 1.74 -27.17 34.33
N GLN A 314 0.60 -27.51 33.71
CA GLN A 314 0.49 -28.30 32.48
C GLN A 314 0.23 -27.46 31.22
N ALA A 315 0.01 -26.15 31.37
CA ALA A 315 -0.30 -25.26 30.26
C ALA A 315 0.93 -24.91 29.41
N GLN A 316 0.68 -24.62 28.13
CA GLN A 316 1.67 -24.20 27.14
C GLN A 316 2.15 -22.77 27.38
N ASN A 317 3.33 -22.46 26.84
CA ASN A 317 3.84 -21.11 26.81
C ASN A 317 3.36 -20.38 25.55
N TRP A 318 3.09 -19.09 25.72
CA TRP A 318 2.61 -18.19 24.68
C TRP A 318 3.59 -17.04 24.48
N TYR A 319 3.57 -16.48 23.29
CA TYR A 319 4.25 -15.24 22.92
C TYR A 319 3.18 -14.22 22.59
N ILE A 320 3.34 -12.99 23.07
CA ILE A 320 2.43 -11.89 22.73
C ILE A 320 3.24 -10.84 22.01
N THR A 321 2.90 -10.58 20.76
CA THR A 321 3.63 -9.61 19.95
C THR A 321 3.11 -8.20 20.17
N GLN A 322 3.94 -7.20 19.86
CA GLN A 322 3.49 -5.81 19.81
C GLN A 322 2.23 -5.66 18.94
N PHE A 323 2.15 -6.30 17.78
CA PHE A 323 0.96 -6.23 16.89
C PHE A 323 -0.29 -6.91 17.47
N GLY A 324 -0.23 -7.49 18.67
CA GLY A 324 -1.35 -8.16 19.29
C GLY A 324 -1.54 -9.60 18.82
N GLN A 325 -0.55 -10.20 18.17
CA GLN A 325 -0.60 -11.64 17.88
C GLN A 325 -0.34 -12.41 19.18
N ILE A 326 -1.19 -13.38 19.51
CA ILE A 326 -0.98 -14.31 20.63
C ILE A 326 -0.60 -15.66 20.02
N ILE A 327 0.63 -16.08 20.21
CA ILE A 327 1.27 -17.18 19.47
C ILE A 327 1.63 -18.30 20.44
N THR A 328 1.40 -19.55 20.06
CA THR A 328 1.92 -20.73 20.78
C THR A 328 2.64 -21.65 19.82
N GLN A 329 3.46 -22.53 20.36
CA GLN A 329 4.05 -23.63 19.61
C GLN A 329 3.08 -24.82 19.60
N VAL A 330 2.83 -25.35 18.41
CA VAL A 330 2.06 -26.58 18.20
C VAL A 330 2.94 -27.59 17.46
N ASN A 331 2.93 -28.84 17.91
CA ASN A 331 3.52 -29.94 17.17
C ASN A 331 2.46 -30.50 16.21
N ASP A 332 2.65 -30.31 14.91
CA ASP A 332 1.69 -30.66 13.86
C ASP A 332 1.78 -32.12 13.39
N ILE A 333 2.26 -33.02 14.26
CA ILE A 333 2.64 -34.43 14.02
C ILE A 333 4.02 -34.58 13.36
N TYR A 334 4.43 -33.64 12.50
CA TYR A 334 5.68 -33.77 11.74
C TYR A 334 6.77 -32.83 12.25
N LYS A 335 6.42 -31.57 12.55
CA LYS A 335 7.35 -30.52 12.95
C LYS A 335 6.70 -29.55 13.93
N ASP A 336 7.55 -28.82 14.65
CA ASP A 336 7.13 -27.72 15.49
C ASP A 336 6.83 -26.47 14.64
N GLN A 337 5.69 -25.83 14.90
CA GLN A 337 5.23 -24.64 14.22
C GLN A 337 4.72 -23.58 15.18
N TYR A 338 4.66 -22.33 14.71
CA TYR A 338 3.98 -21.23 15.40
C TYR A 338 2.56 -21.06 14.90
N TYR A 339 1.61 -21.14 15.83
CA TYR A 339 0.19 -20.93 15.57
C TYR A 339 -0.33 -19.73 16.37
N CYS A 340 -1.19 -18.95 15.75
CA CYS A 340 -1.80 -17.75 16.31
C CYS A 340 -3.20 -18.07 16.83
N LEU A 341 -3.52 -17.55 18.01
CA LEU A 341 -4.87 -17.49 18.55
C LEU A 341 -5.78 -16.80 17.53
N THR A 342 -6.90 -17.42 17.18
CA THR A 342 -7.75 -16.99 16.07
C THR A 342 -9.22 -16.99 16.48
N GLU A 343 -9.90 -15.87 16.26
CA GLU A 343 -11.35 -15.79 16.28
C GLU A 343 -11.96 -16.52 15.08
N LEU A 344 -12.86 -17.48 15.34
CA LEU A 344 -13.64 -18.15 14.29
C LEU A 344 -14.99 -17.46 14.10
N ASN A 345 -15.53 -17.56 12.87
CA ASN A 345 -16.94 -17.26 12.63
C ASN A 345 -17.71 -18.57 12.78
N SER A 346 -18.44 -18.74 13.88
CA SER A 346 -19.39 -19.83 13.99
C SER A 346 -20.76 -19.38 13.49
N ILE A 347 -21.45 -20.28 12.78
CA ILE A 347 -22.88 -20.12 12.43
C ILE A 347 -23.76 -20.38 13.66
N ASP A 348 -23.26 -21.17 14.61
CA ASP A 348 -23.88 -21.44 15.90
C ASP A 348 -23.41 -20.42 16.94
N ASN A 349 -24.27 -19.99 17.87
CA ASN A 349 -24.12 -18.90 18.87
C ASN A 349 -22.86 -18.91 19.81
N TYR A 350 -21.86 -19.76 19.55
CA TYR A 350 -20.59 -19.84 20.27
C TYR A 350 -19.42 -19.78 19.29
N ASP A 351 -18.76 -18.62 19.21
CA ASP A 351 -17.51 -18.44 18.47
C ASP A 351 -16.35 -19.05 19.28
N TYR A 352 -16.16 -20.36 19.18
CA TYR A 352 -15.03 -21.04 19.82
C TYR A 352 -13.69 -20.48 19.32
N VAL A 353 -12.71 -20.42 20.22
CA VAL A 353 -11.36 -19.95 19.88
C VAL A 353 -10.47 -21.14 19.55
N LYS A 354 -9.78 -21.06 18.41
CA LYS A 354 -8.78 -22.02 17.97
C LYS A 354 -7.42 -21.35 17.80
N VAL A 355 -6.39 -22.16 17.64
CA VAL A 355 -5.11 -21.71 17.09
C VAL A 355 -5.03 -22.13 15.61
N GLN A 356 -4.51 -21.25 14.75
CA GLN A 356 -4.29 -21.53 13.33
C GLN A 356 -2.90 -21.05 12.91
N ILE A 357 -2.42 -21.45 11.73
CA ILE A 357 -1.19 -20.90 11.17
C ILE A 357 -1.26 -19.36 11.21
N CYS A 358 -0.20 -18.73 11.72
CA CYS A 358 -0.12 -17.29 11.82
C CYS A 358 -0.15 -16.62 10.45
N ASP A 359 -0.98 -15.59 10.31
CA ASP A 359 -1.18 -14.83 9.09
C ASP A 359 -1.54 -13.40 9.47
N LEU A 360 -0.59 -12.50 9.27
CA LEU A 360 -0.70 -11.09 9.62
C LEU A 360 -1.75 -10.35 8.79
N THR A 361 -2.20 -10.94 7.67
CA THR A 361 -3.34 -10.40 6.90
C THR A 361 -4.69 -10.64 7.57
N LYS A 362 -4.78 -11.57 8.53
CA LYS A 362 -6.01 -11.91 9.24
C LYS A 362 -6.17 -11.05 10.50
N SER A 363 -7.02 -10.02 10.41
CA SER A 363 -7.39 -9.20 11.57
C SER A 363 -7.94 -10.00 12.75
N LYS A 364 -8.53 -11.18 12.50
CA LYS A 364 -9.03 -12.13 13.51
C LYS A 364 -7.94 -12.83 14.35
N GLN A 365 -6.68 -12.68 13.96
CA GLN A 365 -5.52 -13.16 14.72
C GLN A 365 -4.86 -12.05 15.54
N LEU A 366 -5.43 -10.84 15.52
CA LEU A 366 -4.98 -9.71 16.31
C LEU A 366 -5.88 -9.56 17.54
N TRP A 367 -5.24 -9.34 18.69
CA TRP A 367 -5.86 -9.31 20.00
C TRP A 367 -5.38 -8.09 20.78
N LYS A 368 -6.25 -7.57 21.64
CA LYS A 368 -5.99 -6.42 22.50
C LYS A 368 -6.10 -6.86 23.95
N VAL A 369 -5.21 -6.33 24.79
CA VAL A 369 -5.32 -6.44 26.25
C VAL A 369 -5.85 -5.10 26.76
N GLU A 370 -7.06 -5.09 27.27
CA GLU A 370 -7.70 -3.88 27.79
C GLU A 370 -7.68 -3.88 29.32
N PHE A 371 -7.36 -2.73 29.90
CA PHE A 371 -7.43 -2.48 31.33
C PHE A 371 -8.77 -1.81 31.65
N THR A 372 -9.60 -2.47 32.44
CA THR A 372 -10.89 -1.93 32.88
C THR A 372 -10.69 -0.93 34.01
N GLU A 373 -11.67 -0.04 34.21
CA GLU A 373 -11.67 0.97 35.28
C GLU A 373 -11.54 0.37 36.70
N GLN A 374 -11.89 -0.91 36.85
CA GLN A 374 -11.81 -1.67 38.11
C GLN A 374 -10.44 -2.33 38.32
N GLY A 375 -9.44 -2.01 37.48
CA GLY A 375 -8.10 -2.61 37.52
C GLY A 375 -8.06 -4.07 37.07
N GLN A 376 -9.12 -4.57 36.44
CA GLN A 376 -9.11 -5.90 35.81
C GLN A 376 -8.54 -5.77 34.40
N SER A 377 -7.92 -6.82 33.89
CA SER A 377 -7.45 -6.86 32.50
C SER A 377 -8.17 -7.97 31.76
N ILE A 378 -8.54 -7.75 30.51
CA ILE A 378 -9.25 -8.73 29.67
C ILE A 378 -8.59 -8.85 28.31
N ILE A 379 -8.65 -10.04 27.72
CA ILE A 379 -8.26 -10.27 26.34
C ILE A 379 -9.49 -10.04 25.46
N LYS A 380 -9.36 -9.13 24.49
CA LYS A 380 -10.36 -8.89 23.45
C LYS A 380 -9.82 -9.25 22.08
N SER A 381 -10.66 -9.80 21.22
CA SER A 381 -10.35 -9.90 19.79
C SER A 381 -10.32 -8.51 19.15
N ASN A 382 -9.77 -8.40 17.94
CA ASN A 382 -9.82 -7.14 17.20
C ASN A 382 -11.25 -6.66 16.86
N SER A 383 -12.23 -7.57 16.87
CA SER A 383 -13.67 -7.26 16.74
C SER A 383 -14.31 -6.83 18.08
N ASN A 384 -13.50 -6.60 19.12
CA ASN A 384 -13.91 -6.22 20.47
C ASN A 384 -14.70 -7.29 21.26
N LYS A 385 -14.70 -8.55 20.81
CA LYS A 385 -15.29 -9.65 21.58
C LYS A 385 -14.38 -10.08 22.72
N ILE A 386 -14.99 -10.46 23.84
CA ILE A 386 -14.32 -10.82 25.09
C ILE A 386 -14.16 -12.34 25.16
N LEU A 387 -13.07 -12.81 25.78
CA LEU A 387 -12.84 -14.23 26.03
C LEU A 387 -13.61 -14.74 27.26
N HIS A 388 -14.32 -15.86 27.08
CA HIS A 388 -15.11 -16.55 28.10
C HIS A 388 -14.73 -18.02 28.25
N ALA A 389 -15.15 -18.63 29.36
CA ALA A 389 -15.03 -20.07 29.61
C ALA A 389 -16.38 -20.78 29.49
N HIS A 390 -16.47 -21.81 28.67
CA HIS A 390 -17.67 -22.63 28.52
C HIS A 390 -17.68 -23.74 29.55
N ASP A 391 -18.53 -23.62 30.56
CA ASP A 391 -18.82 -24.62 31.61
C ASP A 391 -17.57 -25.13 32.38
N ASP A 392 -17.68 -25.29 33.69
CA ASP A 392 -16.58 -25.79 34.53
C ASP A 392 -16.10 -27.20 34.13
N LYS A 393 -16.96 -27.96 33.41
CA LYS A 393 -16.68 -29.33 32.95
C LYS A 393 -15.77 -29.41 31.73
N TYR A 394 -16.02 -28.61 30.69
CA TYR A 394 -15.30 -28.72 29.42
C TYR A 394 -14.17 -27.70 29.30
N LYS A 395 -14.21 -26.60 30.06
CA LYS A 395 -13.13 -25.60 30.13
C LYS A 395 -12.73 -25.05 28.74
N ILE A 396 -13.62 -25.10 27.76
CA ILE A 396 -13.39 -24.61 26.39
C ILE A 396 -13.52 -23.09 26.38
N THR A 397 -12.69 -22.39 25.62
CA THR A 397 -12.79 -20.93 25.49
C THR A 397 -13.60 -20.51 24.26
N TYR A 398 -14.40 -19.44 24.42
CA TYR A 398 -15.25 -18.88 23.36
C TYR A 398 -15.32 -17.35 23.46
N LEU A 399 -15.80 -16.70 22.40
CA LEU A 399 -15.94 -15.25 22.32
C LEU A 399 -17.39 -14.79 22.39
N ARG A 400 -17.63 -13.64 23.03
CA ARG A 400 -18.91 -12.90 23.00
C ARG A 400 -18.71 -11.40 23.02
N ASP A 401 -19.69 -10.67 22.48
CA ASP A 401 -19.70 -9.21 22.51
C ASP A 401 -19.96 -8.64 23.92
N LYS A 402 -20.76 -9.34 24.74
CA LYS A 402 -21.20 -8.86 26.06
C LYS A 402 -20.56 -9.63 27.19
N GLU A 403 -20.15 -8.90 28.22
CA GLU A 403 -19.74 -9.49 29.49
C GLU A 403 -20.86 -10.33 30.11
N ASN A 404 -20.48 -11.46 30.70
CA ASN A 404 -21.35 -12.30 31.50
C ASN A 404 -20.54 -12.93 32.65
N LYS A 405 -21.19 -13.78 33.46
CA LYS A 405 -20.55 -14.47 34.58
C LYS A 405 -19.38 -15.39 34.17
N ASP A 406 -19.28 -15.77 32.90
CA ASP A 406 -18.27 -16.69 32.39
C ASP A 406 -17.05 -15.96 31.80
N LYS A 407 -16.99 -14.63 31.94
CA LYS A 407 -15.86 -13.82 31.45
C LYS A 407 -14.56 -14.24 32.11
N LEU A 408 -13.48 -14.20 31.34
CA LEU A 408 -12.13 -14.46 31.82
C LEU A 408 -11.36 -13.15 32.00
N SER A 409 -10.90 -12.91 33.23
CA SER A 409 -10.00 -11.81 33.54
C SER A 409 -8.56 -12.30 33.60
N LEU A 410 -7.64 -11.58 32.99
CA LEU A 410 -6.21 -11.80 33.10
C LEU A 410 -5.72 -11.56 34.53
N VAL A 411 -4.85 -12.46 35.00
CA VAL A 411 -4.21 -12.38 36.32
C VAL A 411 -2.83 -11.73 36.22
N ASN A 412 -2.11 -11.96 35.12
CA ASN A 412 -0.72 -11.55 34.95
C ASN A 412 -0.52 -10.54 33.81
N ALA A 413 -1.45 -9.59 33.65
CA ALA A 413 -1.42 -8.60 32.57
C ALA A 413 -0.15 -7.73 32.53
N ASP A 414 0.39 -7.36 33.69
CA ASP A 414 1.66 -6.61 33.76
C ASP A 414 2.84 -7.43 33.22
N VAL A 415 2.83 -8.74 33.45
CA VAL A 415 3.84 -9.67 32.91
C VAL A 415 3.68 -9.79 31.40
N LEU A 416 2.45 -9.87 30.88
CA LEU A 416 2.18 -9.85 29.44
C LEU A 416 2.74 -8.57 28.80
N LYS A 417 2.45 -7.41 29.40
CA LYS A 417 2.89 -6.10 28.90
C LYS A 417 4.41 -5.94 28.93
N ALA A 418 5.07 -6.45 29.98
CA ALA A 418 6.52 -6.38 30.12
C ALA A 418 7.28 -7.35 29.21
N ASN A 419 6.61 -8.40 28.70
CA ASN A 419 7.20 -9.43 27.83
C ASN A 419 6.65 -9.39 26.40
N LEU A 420 6.20 -8.23 25.92
CA LEU A 420 5.83 -8.07 24.52
C LEU A 420 7.01 -8.38 23.62
N SER A 421 6.74 -9.23 22.63
CA SER A 421 7.69 -9.68 21.66
C SER A 421 7.67 -8.84 20.39
N GLU A 422 8.72 -8.97 19.59
CA GLU A 422 8.68 -8.53 18.19
C GLU A 422 7.52 -9.22 17.44
N PRO A 423 7.01 -8.60 16.37
CA PRO A 423 5.93 -9.16 15.58
C PRO A 423 6.40 -10.35 14.76
N PHE A 424 5.51 -11.32 14.58
CA PHE A 424 5.74 -12.47 13.72
C PHE A 424 5.20 -12.17 12.32
N ILE A 425 6.10 -11.81 11.41
CA ILE A 425 5.83 -11.45 10.02
C ILE A 425 5.74 -12.73 9.18
N GLN A 426 4.52 -13.26 9.14
CA GLN A 426 4.11 -14.35 8.24
C GLN A 426 2.76 -13.97 7.64
N PHE A 427 2.58 -14.17 6.34
CA PHE A 427 1.35 -13.78 5.66
C PHE A 427 1.00 -14.77 4.54
N SER A 428 -0.30 -14.93 4.27
CA SER A 428 -0.77 -15.74 3.15
C SER A 428 -0.54 -15.06 1.80
N ILE A 429 -0.40 -15.86 0.73
CA ILE A 429 -0.32 -15.42 -0.67
C ILE A 429 -1.28 -16.34 -1.48
N PRO A 430 -2.59 -16.05 -1.49
CA PRO A 430 -3.59 -17.01 -1.96
C PRO A 430 -3.53 -17.29 -3.48
N HIS A 431 -3.17 -16.28 -4.29
CA HIS A 431 -3.17 -16.37 -5.75
C HIS A 431 -1.77 -16.14 -6.28
N LEU A 432 -0.96 -17.19 -6.37
CA LEU A 432 0.43 -17.01 -6.79
C LEU A 432 0.53 -16.68 -8.29
N LEU A 433 -0.36 -17.10 -9.19
CA LEU A 433 -0.19 -16.88 -10.65
C LEU A 433 -1.27 -15.96 -11.27
N THR A 434 -1.00 -15.43 -12.46
CA THR A 434 -1.83 -14.43 -13.17
C THR A 434 -2.84 -15.01 -14.20
N GLU A 435 -3.79 -14.12 -14.55
CA GLU A 435 -4.96 -14.13 -15.46
C GLU A 435 -6.13 -15.10 -15.20
N GLU A 436 -5.90 -16.36 -14.83
CA GLU A 436 -7.00 -17.32 -14.58
C GLU A 436 -7.22 -17.66 -13.09
N GLY A 437 -6.49 -16.97 -12.21
CA GLY A 437 -6.55 -17.14 -10.76
C GLY A 437 -5.81 -18.37 -10.22
N GLU A 438 -5.04 -19.08 -11.04
CA GLU A 438 -4.29 -20.31 -10.70
C GLU A 438 -3.30 -20.13 -9.53
N THR A 439 -2.99 -21.23 -8.82
CA THR A 439 -2.02 -21.22 -7.72
C THR A 439 -1.17 -22.49 -7.70
N ILE A 440 0.04 -22.39 -7.18
CA ILE A 440 0.91 -23.57 -7.01
C ILE A 440 0.50 -24.35 -5.77
N TYR A 441 0.61 -25.67 -5.80
CA TYR A 441 0.30 -26.53 -4.65
C TYR A 441 1.21 -27.76 -4.60
N PRO A 442 1.55 -28.26 -3.40
CA PRO A 442 2.26 -29.52 -3.24
C PRO A 442 1.30 -30.69 -3.50
N ALA A 443 1.72 -31.67 -4.30
CA ALA A 443 1.01 -32.93 -4.44
C ALA A 443 1.56 -33.99 -3.47
N ALA A 444 0.76 -35.04 -3.23
CA ALA A 444 1.15 -36.16 -2.35
C ALA A 444 2.44 -36.88 -2.77
N SER A 445 2.84 -36.80 -4.04
CA SER A 445 4.09 -37.34 -4.57
C SER A 445 5.33 -36.51 -4.21
N GLY A 446 5.16 -35.36 -3.54
CA GLY A 446 6.21 -34.41 -3.21
C GLY A 446 6.55 -33.43 -4.33
N ASN A 447 5.99 -33.59 -5.53
CA ASN A 447 6.13 -32.63 -6.63
C ASN A 447 5.16 -31.45 -6.47
N VAL A 448 5.42 -30.37 -7.20
CA VAL A 448 4.63 -29.13 -7.13
C VAL A 448 4.02 -28.84 -8.49
N TYR A 449 2.71 -28.58 -8.48
CA TYR A 449 1.89 -28.40 -9.66
C TYR A 449 1.10 -27.09 -9.57
N VAL A 450 0.40 -26.76 -10.65
CA VAL A 450 -0.47 -25.58 -10.74
C VAL A 450 -1.89 -26.02 -11.03
N GLU A 451 -2.84 -25.42 -10.32
CA GLU A 451 -4.27 -25.68 -10.50
C GLU A 451 -5.12 -24.44 -10.12
N LYS A 452 -6.36 -24.40 -10.58
CA LYS A 452 -7.33 -23.36 -10.23
C LYS A 452 -7.75 -23.47 -8.76
N PRO A 453 -7.83 -22.36 -8.00
CA PRO A 453 -8.20 -22.37 -6.58
C PRO A 453 -9.53 -23.05 -6.28
N ALA A 454 -10.49 -22.97 -7.22
CA ALA A 454 -11.79 -23.62 -7.10
C ALA A 454 -11.69 -25.15 -6.94
N LEU A 455 -10.62 -25.77 -7.45
CA LEU A 455 -10.35 -27.20 -7.36
C LEU A 455 -9.40 -27.56 -6.20
N LEU A 456 -8.79 -26.55 -5.57
CA LEU A 456 -7.83 -26.69 -4.48
C LEU A 456 -8.43 -26.28 -3.14
N ASN A 457 -9.62 -26.81 -2.82
CA ASN A 457 -10.22 -26.59 -1.50
C ASN A 457 -9.23 -26.98 -0.39
N GLY A 458 -8.96 -26.10 0.57
CA GLY A 458 -7.95 -26.39 1.60
C GLY A 458 -6.54 -25.83 1.38
N TYR A 459 -6.14 -25.54 0.14
CA TYR A 459 -4.77 -25.09 -0.13
C TYR A 459 -4.64 -23.59 0.01
N LYS A 460 -3.68 -23.17 0.84
CA LYS A 460 -3.28 -21.78 1.01
C LYS A 460 -1.78 -21.72 1.11
N ASN A 461 -1.19 -20.82 0.34
CA ASN A 461 0.24 -20.56 0.37
C ASN A 461 0.53 -19.43 1.34
N TYR A 462 1.70 -19.52 1.97
CA TYR A 462 2.16 -18.59 2.99
C TYR A 462 3.63 -18.30 2.76
N TYR A 463 4.04 -17.10 3.18
CA TYR A 463 5.42 -16.69 3.22
C TYR A 463 5.79 -16.29 4.64
N ASN A 464 6.84 -16.90 5.16
CA ASN A 464 7.44 -16.54 6.44
C ASN A 464 8.66 -15.65 6.18
N ALA A 465 8.55 -14.35 6.49
CA ALA A 465 9.59 -13.37 6.24
C ALA A 465 10.77 -13.46 7.24
N HIS A 466 10.64 -14.25 8.31
CA HIS A 466 11.73 -14.46 9.27
C HIS A 466 12.79 -15.42 8.74
N ASN A 467 12.35 -16.52 8.11
CA ASN A 467 13.23 -17.56 7.59
C ASN A 467 13.20 -17.69 6.06
N ASN A 468 12.44 -16.83 5.38
CA ASN A 468 12.24 -16.80 3.93
C ASN A 468 11.66 -18.09 3.36
N ALA A 469 10.87 -18.83 4.14
CA ALA A 469 10.21 -20.05 3.67
C ALA A 469 8.89 -19.72 2.95
N LEU A 470 8.69 -20.32 1.78
CA LEU A 470 7.39 -20.42 1.11
C LEU A 470 6.81 -21.80 1.43
N PHE A 471 5.55 -21.86 1.86
CA PHE A 471 4.92 -23.11 2.26
C PHE A 471 3.40 -23.12 2.02
N SER A 472 2.79 -24.30 2.10
CA SER A 472 1.36 -24.50 1.84
C SER A 472 0.68 -25.33 2.93
N THR A 473 -0.61 -25.06 3.15
CA THR A 473 -1.50 -26.02 3.80
C THR A 473 -1.87 -27.11 2.80
N ASN A 474 -1.48 -28.35 3.08
CA ASN A 474 -1.63 -29.50 2.17
C ASN A 474 -3.09 -29.94 1.93
N GLY A 475 -3.92 -29.07 1.36
CA GLY A 475 -5.34 -29.34 1.09
C GLY A 475 -6.22 -29.43 2.32
N ASN A 476 -5.77 -28.85 3.43
CA ASN A 476 -6.51 -28.88 4.68
C ASN A 476 -6.53 -27.47 5.28
N GLU A 477 -7.72 -26.85 5.27
CA GLU A 477 -7.84 -25.40 5.43
C GLU A 477 -7.23 -24.86 6.74
N ASN A 478 -7.17 -25.67 7.81
CA ASN A 478 -6.93 -25.13 9.16
C ASN A 478 -6.17 -26.04 10.16
N GLU A 479 -5.85 -27.30 9.84
CA GLU A 479 -5.56 -28.30 10.90
C GLU A 479 -4.31 -29.19 10.70
N TYR A 480 -3.56 -29.07 9.62
CA TYR A 480 -2.55 -30.08 9.23
C TYR A 480 -1.22 -29.48 8.72
N PRO A 481 -0.13 -30.27 8.71
CA PRO A 481 1.25 -29.79 8.68
C PRO A 481 1.62 -28.91 7.49
N SER A 482 2.54 -27.99 7.75
CA SER A 482 3.10 -27.10 6.74
C SER A 482 4.08 -27.85 5.83
N LEU A 483 3.81 -27.87 4.52
CA LEU A 483 4.79 -28.32 3.52
C LEU A 483 5.48 -27.11 2.92
N CYS A 484 6.80 -27.00 3.12
CA CYS A 484 7.60 -25.99 2.45
C CYS A 484 7.96 -26.42 1.03
N TYR A 485 8.05 -25.45 0.14
CA TYR A 485 8.58 -25.62 -1.20
C TYR A 485 10.11 -25.69 -1.17
N ILE A 486 10.69 -26.52 -2.02
CA ILE A 486 12.13 -26.79 -2.10
C ILE A 486 12.62 -26.51 -3.52
N SER A 487 13.68 -25.72 -3.65
CA SER A 487 14.45 -25.64 -4.89
C SER A 487 15.37 -26.86 -4.98
N SER A 488 15.00 -27.83 -5.82
CA SER A 488 15.87 -29.00 -6.06
C SER A 488 17.23 -28.59 -6.63
N LEU A 489 17.29 -27.43 -7.31
CA LEU A 489 18.49 -26.90 -7.91
C LEU A 489 19.52 -26.47 -6.86
N ILE A 490 19.07 -25.82 -5.78
CA ILE A 490 19.92 -25.52 -4.62
C ILE A 490 20.28 -26.81 -3.88
N GLN A 491 19.31 -27.70 -3.69
CA GLN A 491 19.52 -28.98 -3.00
C GLN A 491 20.57 -29.87 -3.69
N SER A 492 20.62 -29.88 -5.03
CA SER A 492 21.61 -30.64 -5.81
C SER A 492 22.95 -29.92 -5.99
N GLY A 493 23.07 -28.67 -5.53
CA GLY A 493 24.28 -27.86 -5.68
C GLY A 493 24.48 -27.25 -7.07
N GLY A 494 23.42 -27.13 -7.88
CA GLY A 494 23.44 -26.42 -9.17
C GLY A 494 22.89 -27.21 -10.36
N GLY A 495 22.87 -26.54 -11.53
CA GLY A 495 22.30 -27.02 -12.79
C GLY A 495 21.75 -25.86 -13.62
N ALA A 496 21.19 -26.15 -14.80
CA ALA A 496 20.52 -25.12 -15.63
C ALA A 496 19.06 -24.87 -15.18
N TRP A 497 18.41 -25.92 -14.69
CA TRP A 497 17.04 -25.90 -14.16
C TRP A 497 16.84 -27.07 -13.20
N GLY A 498 15.81 -27.02 -12.36
CA GLY A 498 15.44 -28.11 -11.47
C GLY A 498 13.99 -28.02 -11.00
N TRP A 499 13.36 -29.18 -10.79
CA TRP A 499 11.98 -29.25 -10.31
C TRP A 499 11.80 -28.63 -8.93
N VAL A 500 10.64 -28.03 -8.69
CA VAL A 500 10.25 -27.67 -7.32
C VAL A 500 9.60 -28.86 -6.65
N LYS A 501 10.09 -29.16 -5.45
CA LYS A 501 9.57 -30.21 -4.59
C LYS A 501 8.94 -29.62 -3.34
N SER A 502 8.36 -30.48 -2.51
CA SER A 502 7.81 -30.12 -1.22
C SER A 502 8.20 -31.14 -0.17
N ASN A 503 8.40 -30.67 1.06
CA ASN A 503 8.65 -31.53 2.23
C ASN A 503 8.20 -30.82 3.52
N TYR A 504 8.00 -31.60 4.57
CA TYR A 504 7.73 -31.09 5.90
C TYR A 504 8.93 -30.32 6.44
N CYS A 505 8.68 -29.09 6.88
CA CYS A 505 9.68 -28.16 7.40
C CYS A 505 9.19 -27.58 8.74
N SER A 506 10.11 -27.12 9.58
CA SER A 506 9.74 -26.31 10.76
C SER A 506 9.88 -24.84 10.42
N LEU A 507 8.84 -24.05 10.69
CA LEU A 507 8.88 -22.59 10.54
C LEU A 507 9.35 -21.87 11.81
N LYS A 508 9.66 -22.63 12.86
CA LYS A 508 10.13 -22.11 14.15
C LYS A 508 11.61 -21.69 14.12
N SER A 509 12.44 -22.42 13.38
CA SER A 509 13.88 -22.23 13.32
C SER A 509 14.35 -21.79 11.94
N ALA A 510 15.65 -21.50 11.83
CA ALA A 510 16.30 -21.39 10.53
C ALA A 510 16.04 -22.66 9.71
N VAL A 511 15.70 -22.47 8.43
CA VAL A 511 15.55 -23.55 7.46
C VAL A 511 16.82 -23.67 6.61
N SER A 512 17.06 -24.85 6.04
CA SER A 512 18.16 -25.02 5.09
C SER A 512 17.94 -24.19 3.83
N ASP A 513 19.03 -23.89 3.14
CA ASP A 513 19.07 -22.94 2.02
C ASP A 513 18.16 -23.33 0.84
N ASP A 514 17.90 -24.62 0.67
CA ASP A 514 17.00 -25.16 -0.36
C ASP A 514 15.51 -24.86 -0.11
N PHE A 515 15.12 -24.48 1.11
CA PHE A 515 13.77 -24.03 1.46
C PHE A 515 13.58 -22.52 1.37
N LYS A 516 14.65 -21.75 1.09
CA LYS A 516 14.61 -20.29 1.12
C LYS A 516 14.21 -19.73 -0.24
N TRP A 517 13.17 -18.92 -0.22
CA TRP A 517 12.58 -18.24 -1.36
C TRP A 517 12.56 -16.74 -1.13
N ILE A 518 12.80 -15.98 -2.19
CA ILE A 518 12.86 -14.54 -2.19
C ILE A 518 11.78 -14.01 -3.11
N LEU A 519 10.84 -13.26 -2.53
CA LEU A 519 9.85 -12.50 -3.29
C LEU A 519 10.52 -11.21 -3.77
N HIS A 520 10.39 -10.89 -5.05
CA HIS A 520 11.02 -9.69 -5.61
C HIS A 520 10.26 -9.12 -6.80
N ARG A 521 10.66 -7.93 -7.21
CA ARG A 521 10.12 -7.26 -8.39
C ARG A 521 11.11 -7.35 -9.53
N SER A 522 10.62 -7.80 -10.68
CA SER A 522 11.38 -7.86 -11.92
C SER A 522 11.79 -6.46 -12.37
N LEU A 523 13.05 -6.34 -12.80
CA LEU A 523 13.58 -5.10 -13.37
C LEU A 523 13.08 -4.84 -14.79
N ASN A 524 12.67 -5.89 -15.50
CA ASN A 524 12.41 -5.81 -16.94
C ASN A 524 10.99 -5.30 -17.24
N ASP A 525 10.00 -5.73 -16.46
CA ASP A 525 8.58 -5.48 -16.75
C ASP A 525 7.78 -5.03 -15.52
N SER A 526 8.45 -4.77 -14.39
CA SER A 526 7.80 -4.45 -13.11
C SER A 526 6.86 -5.55 -12.57
N SER A 527 6.87 -6.75 -13.14
CA SER A 527 6.12 -7.88 -12.60
C SER A 527 6.75 -8.39 -11.31
N TYR A 528 6.01 -9.20 -10.55
CA TYR A 528 6.55 -9.83 -9.34
C TYR A 528 7.03 -11.23 -9.65
N GLU A 529 8.19 -11.58 -9.11
CA GLU A 529 8.86 -12.86 -9.32
C GLU A 529 9.19 -13.51 -7.97
N ILE A 530 9.35 -14.83 -7.99
CA ILE A 530 9.87 -15.61 -6.87
C ILE A 530 11.17 -16.26 -7.32
N SER A 531 12.20 -16.21 -6.49
CA SER A 531 13.48 -16.87 -6.77
C SER A 531 14.02 -17.59 -5.57
N ASP A 532 14.85 -18.61 -5.79
CA ASP A 532 15.64 -19.19 -4.71
C ASP A 532 16.85 -18.29 -4.36
N ILE A 533 17.66 -18.74 -3.39
CA ILE A 533 18.82 -17.97 -2.92
C ILE A 533 19.95 -17.83 -3.95
N GLY A 534 19.95 -18.64 -5.01
CA GLY A 534 20.87 -18.56 -6.14
C GLY A 534 20.40 -17.59 -7.23
N ALA A 535 19.28 -16.91 -7.01
CA ALA A 535 18.57 -16.08 -7.98
C ALA A 535 18.04 -16.89 -9.19
N ASN A 536 17.76 -18.18 -9.01
CA ASN A 536 17.04 -18.96 -10.02
C ASN A 536 15.54 -18.66 -9.89
N VAL A 537 14.91 -18.32 -11.00
CA VAL A 537 13.51 -17.85 -11.04
C VAL A 537 12.57 -19.04 -11.03
N LEU A 538 11.52 -18.96 -10.21
CA LEU A 538 10.41 -19.90 -10.16
C LEU A 538 9.55 -19.73 -11.42
N ARG A 539 9.36 -20.82 -12.17
CA ARG A 539 8.65 -20.86 -13.43
C ARG A 539 7.59 -21.96 -13.43
N VAL A 540 6.56 -21.73 -14.23
CA VAL A 540 5.45 -22.65 -14.45
C VAL A 540 5.37 -22.97 -15.93
N ASN A 541 5.52 -24.24 -16.29
CA ASN A 541 5.38 -24.69 -17.67
C ASN A 541 3.90 -24.94 -17.98
N LYS A 542 3.37 -24.29 -19.03
CA LYS A 542 1.97 -24.43 -19.46
C LYS A 542 1.76 -25.32 -20.70
N ASN A 543 2.84 -25.92 -21.24
CA ASN A 543 2.79 -26.67 -22.51
C ASN A 543 2.70 -28.20 -22.36
N PHE A 544 2.88 -28.75 -21.15
CA PHE A 544 2.96 -30.20 -20.94
C PHE A 544 1.58 -30.81 -20.63
N SER A 545 0.76 -30.99 -21.67
CA SER A 545 -0.56 -31.65 -21.59
C SER A 545 -1.63 -30.84 -20.81
N PRO A 546 -2.92 -30.90 -21.20
CA PRO A 546 -3.99 -30.14 -20.53
C PRO A 546 -4.14 -30.37 -19.01
N ASN A 547 -3.44 -31.35 -18.42
CA ASN A 547 -3.65 -31.82 -17.05
C ASN A 547 -2.37 -31.82 -16.18
N GLN A 548 -1.22 -31.31 -16.64
CA GLN A 548 0.03 -31.33 -15.84
C GLN A 548 0.88 -30.07 -16.04
N ASN A 549 0.48 -28.98 -15.40
CA ASN A 549 1.32 -27.80 -15.28
C ASN A 549 2.37 -28.03 -14.17
N PHE A 550 3.64 -28.08 -14.55
CA PHE A 550 4.74 -28.34 -13.61
C PHE A 550 5.43 -27.06 -13.16
N VAL A 551 5.92 -27.07 -11.93
CA VAL A 551 6.68 -25.96 -11.33
C VAL A 551 8.17 -26.31 -11.22
N TYR A 552 9.03 -25.42 -11.70
CA TYR A 552 10.49 -25.61 -11.71
C TYR A 552 11.21 -24.28 -11.45
N THR A 553 12.50 -24.35 -11.18
CA THR A 553 13.40 -23.20 -11.08
C THR A 553 14.41 -23.24 -12.20
N ALA A 554 14.82 -22.09 -12.74
CA ALA A 554 15.84 -22.01 -13.79
C ALA A 554 16.68 -20.73 -13.67
N ASP A 555 17.92 -20.77 -14.15
CA ASP A 555 18.78 -19.58 -14.21
C ASP A 555 18.20 -18.55 -15.20
N ASN A 556 18.15 -17.29 -14.79
CA ASN A 556 17.63 -16.19 -15.59
C ASN A 556 18.64 -15.67 -16.64
N HIS A 557 19.90 -16.09 -16.60
CA HIS A 557 21.00 -15.48 -17.39
C HIS A 557 21.72 -16.41 -18.38
N GLY A 558 21.05 -17.41 -18.93
CA GLY A 558 21.69 -18.24 -19.97
C GLY A 558 20.91 -19.46 -20.42
N PHE A 559 19.81 -19.78 -19.74
CA PHE A 559 18.93 -20.86 -20.18
C PHE A 559 17.86 -20.32 -21.13
N TYR A 560 17.99 -20.65 -22.42
CA TYR A 560 16.92 -20.48 -23.40
C TYR A 560 15.91 -21.62 -23.21
N ASP A 561 14.81 -21.29 -22.55
CA ASP A 561 13.68 -22.18 -22.41
C ASP A 561 12.77 -22.03 -23.63
N ASN A 562 12.68 -23.07 -24.45
CA ASN A 562 11.80 -23.08 -25.63
C ASN A 562 10.33 -23.37 -25.26
N SER A 563 10.01 -23.55 -23.98
CA SER A 563 8.64 -23.77 -23.50
C SER A 563 7.91 -22.45 -23.22
N TYR A 564 6.58 -22.47 -23.37
CA TYR A 564 5.75 -21.36 -22.91
C TYR A 564 5.63 -21.47 -21.39
N PHE A 565 6.31 -20.57 -20.69
CA PHE A 565 6.32 -20.52 -19.23
C PHE A 565 5.76 -19.21 -18.68
N ASN A 566 5.18 -19.27 -17.48
CA ASN A 566 4.87 -18.09 -16.68
C ASN A 566 5.87 -17.99 -15.53
N GLN A 567 6.38 -16.78 -15.27
CA GLN A 567 7.27 -16.47 -14.16
C GLN A 567 6.80 -15.26 -13.35
N SER A 568 5.67 -14.65 -13.74
CA SER A 568 5.07 -13.50 -13.08
C SER A 568 3.99 -13.95 -12.12
N PHE A 569 4.04 -13.42 -10.90
CA PHE A 569 3.19 -13.78 -9.78
C PHE A 569 2.29 -12.62 -9.38
N THR A 570 1.10 -12.94 -8.84
CA THR A 570 0.21 -11.92 -8.23
C THR A 570 0.47 -11.86 -6.73
N PHE A 571 0.94 -10.73 -6.24
CA PHE A 571 1.21 -10.54 -4.82
C PHE A 571 0.10 -9.71 -4.16
N ASN A 572 -0.29 -10.11 -2.95
CA ASN A 572 -1.09 -9.25 -2.08
C ASN A 572 -0.20 -8.16 -1.44
N ILE A 573 -0.82 -7.18 -0.78
CA ILE A 573 -0.12 -6.00 -0.24
C ILE A 573 1.16 -6.33 0.55
N PRO A 574 1.17 -7.23 1.56
CA PRO A 574 2.41 -7.51 2.29
C PRO A 574 3.49 -8.17 1.42
N ALA A 575 3.12 -9.05 0.50
CA ALA A 575 4.05 -9.66 -0.46
C ALA A 575 4.63 -8.62 -1.43
N MET A 576 3.80 -7.68 -1.93
CA MET A 576 4.25 -6.58 -2.80
C MET A 576 5.25 -5.68 -2.06
N ILE A 577 4.93 -5.27 -0.83
CA ILE A 577 5.80 -4.43 0.01
C ILE A 577 7.16 -5.11 0.24
N PHE A 578 7.14 -6.42 0.51
CA PHE A 578 8.37 -7.18 0.67
C PHE A 578 9.19 -7.21 -0.63
N ALA A 579 8.52 -7.52 -1.75
CA ALA A 579 9.11 -7.71 -3.06
C ALA A 579 9.68 -6.42 -3.68
N ASP A 580 9.00 -5.28 -3.51
CA ASP A 580 9.45 -3.98 -4.01
C ASP A 580 10.79 -3.53 -3.37
N ARG A 581 11.07 -4.01 -2.15
CA ARG A 581 12.36 -3.77 -1.47
C ARG A 581 13.46 -4.75 -1.91
N MET A 582 13.09 -5.76 -2.69
CA MET A 582 13.97 -6.76 -3.32
C MET A 582 14.16 -6.53 -4.83
N SER A 583 14.02 -5.32 -5.37
CA SER A 583 14.02 -5.08 -6.83
C SER A 583 15.30 -5.40 -7.61
N SER A 584 16.37 -5.88 -6.97
CA SER A 584 17.57 -6.39 -7.67
C SER A 584 18.13 -7.56 -6.88
N LEU A 585 18.03 -8.76 -7.43
CA LEU A 585 18.57 -9.96 -6.80
C LEU A 585 20.03 -10.18 -7.20
N ASP A 586 20.92 -10.19 -6.21
CA ASP A 586 22.28 -10.66 -6.42
C ASP A 586 22.29 -12.20 -6.39
N ARG A 587 23.14 -12.84 -7.21
CA ARG A 587 23.38 -14.30 -7.12
C ARG A 587 23.93 -14.79 -5.78
N SER A 588 24.38 -13.86 -4.94
CA SER A 588 24.90 -14.17 -3.61
C SER A 588 23.86 -13.79 -2.56
N TYR A 589 23.32 -14.80 -1.89
CA TYR A 589 22.43 -14.61 -0.75
C TYR A 589 23.00 -13.66 0.31
N ALA A 590 24.30 -13.77 0.61
CA ALA A 590 24.97 -12.89 1.57
C ALA A 590 24.89 -11.40 1.20
N ARG A 591 24.92 -11.08 -0.11
CA ARG A 591 24.73 -9.69 -0.59
C ARG A 591 23.28 -9.23 -0.51
N ASN A 592 22.32 -10.17 -0.55
CA ASN A 592 20.90 -9.88 -0.41
C ASN A 592 20.43 -9.73 1.04
N LEU A 593 21.19 -10.16 2.05
CA LEU A 593 20.80 -10.09 3.47
C LEU A 593 20.34 -8.68 3.89
N ASN A 594 21.08 -7.64 3.50
CA ASN A 594 20.69 -6.26 3.81
C ASN A 594 19.38 -5.85 3.13
N LYS A 595 19.10 -6.36 1.94
CA LYS A 595 17.85 -6.10 1.20
C LYS A 595 16.68 -6.84 1.89
N LEU A 596 16.88 -8.10 2.25
CA LEU A 596 15.90 -8.91 2.99
C LEU A 596 15.55 -8.27 4.34
N THR A 597 16.54 -7.76 5.08
CA THR A 597 16.30 -7.00 6.31
C THR A 597 15.45 -5.76 6.04
N ARG A 598 15.70 -5.01 4.96
CA ARG A 598 14.87 -3.84 4.60
C ARG A 598 13.45 -4.25 4.21
N SER A 599 13.27 -5.34 3.46
CA SER A 599 11.97 -5.89 3.09
C SER A 599 11.15 -6.30 4.32
N PHE A 600 11.78 -7.05 5.24
CA PHE A 600 11.18 -7.42 6.51
C PHE A 600 10.71 -6.19 7.30
N ASN A 601 11.59 -5.19 7.46
CA ASN A 601 11.25 -3.96 8.19
C ASN A 601 10.16 -3.15 7.48
N ALA A 602 10.08 -3.18 6.15
CA ALA A 602 9.02 -2.49 5.41
C ALA A 602 7.63 -3.09 5.69
N VAL A 603 7.51 -4.43 5.66
CA VAL A 603 6.25 -5.10 6.03
C VAL A 603 5.91 -4.83 7.49
N ARG A 604 6.90 -4.89 8.39
CA ARG A 604 6.72 -4.55 9.81
C ARG A 604 6.15 -3.13 9.97
N ASN A 605 6.75 -2.14 9.32
CA ASN A 605 6.31 -0.74 9.43
C ASN A 605 4.90 -0.53 8.87
N TYR A 606 4.55 -1.21 7.77
CA TYR A 606 3.20 -1.16 7.20
C TYR A 606 2.13 -1.58 8.22
N TYR A 607 2.32 -2.73 8.88
CA TYR A 607 1.36 -3.21 9.88
C TYR A 607 1.36 -2.39 11.17
N TYR A 608 2.51 -1.84 11.56
CA TYR A 608 2.56 -0.93 12.69
C TYR A 608 1.63 0.28 12.47
N ASN A 609 1.72 0.93 11.30
CA ASN A 609 0.86 2.06 10.98
C ASN A 609 -0.61 1.64 10.88
N LEU A 610 -0.88 0.49 10.25
CA LEU A 610 -2.24 -0.02 10.11
C LEU A 610 -2.93 -0.28 11.46
N ILE A 611 -2.19 -0.74 12.47
CA ILE A 611 -2.73 -1.15 13.77
C ILE A 611 -2.84 0.02 14.75
N TYR A 612 -1.91 0.98 14.71
CA TYR A 612 -1.79 2.01 15.75
C TYR A 612 -2.09 3.45 15.32
N GLN A 613 -2.33 3.70 14.03
CA GLN A 613 -2.71 5.03 13.52
C GLN A 613 -4.19 5.14 13.12
N GLN A 614 -4.99 4.10 13.43
CA GLN A 614 -6.45 4.15 13.47
C GLN A 614 -6.91 4.56 14.86
#